data_AF-A0A523B662-F1
#
_entry.id   AF-A0A523B662-F1
#
_cell.length_a   1.000
_cell.length_b   1.000
_cell.length_c   1.000
_cell.angle_alpha   90.00
_cell.angle_beta   90.00
_cell.angle_gamma   90.00
#
_symmetry.space_group_name_H-M   'P 1'
#
loop_
_entity.id
_entity.type
_entity.pdbx_description
1 polymer ?
#
loop_
_entity_poly.entity_id
_entity_poly.type
_entity_poly.pdbx_seq_one_letter_code
_entity_poly.pdbx_strand_id
1 'polypeptide(L)'
;MFEPFVLYVSKRFIDKASKTFGLGLIVRKPLVEILRKMNVKFKELDRDEAKAALDRIAETRGITVTASQLIKSLALAFFLPTGVFIATMKKVFYRSGVETEDSIILEFLAEIPRVFRPTLFYDIWLIVPKTDIGELNAKQIIKTIVEKTGASPLTEEEWEDAKPIIEKLKGRLEVKGITENFWKNL
;
A
#
# COMPACT_ATOMS: atom_id res chain seq x y z
N MET A 1 -4.65 2.24 -19.64
CA MET A 1 -3.45 1.49 -19.18
C MET A 1 -3.40 1.68 -17.68
N PHE A 2 -3.80 0.63 -16.97
CA PHE A 2 -3.88 0.65 -15.52
C PHE A 2 -2.51 0.39 -14.89
N GLU A 3 -2.08 1.34 -14.09
CA GLU A 3 -0.76 1.32 -13.48
C GLU A 3 -0.88 1.07 -11.98
N PRO A 4 0.08 0.34 -11.39
CA PRO A 4 0.20 0.29 -9.94
C PRO A 4 0.29 1.70 -9.36
N PHE A 5 -0.22 1.87 -8.15
CA PHE A 5 -0.08 3.12 -7.41
C PHE A 5 0.10 2.87 -5.93
N VAL A 6 0.73 3.82 -5.25
CA VAL A 6 0.99 3.82 -3.83
C VAL A 6 0.19 4.90 -3.14
N LEU A 7 -0.37 4.56 -1.98
CA LEU A 7 -0.95 5.50 -1.04
C LEU A 7 -0.23 5.39 0.29
N TYR A 8 0.18 6.54 0.83
CA TYR A 8 0.62 6.63 2.21
C TYR A 8 -0.58 6.95 3.09
N VAL A 9 -0.64 6.26 4.22
CA VAL A 9 -1.77 6.30 5.14
C VAL A 9 -1.23 6.55 6.53
N SER A 10 -1.67 7.63 7.17
CA SER A 10 -1.18 7.98 8.51
C SER A 10 -1.78 7.08 9.58
N LYS A 11 -1.04 6.94 10.67
CA LYS A 11 -1.56 6.32 11.90
C LYS A 11 -2.89 6.95 12.34
N ARG A 12 -3.04 8.27 12.20
CA ARG A 12 -4.28 8.98 12.54
C ARG A 12 -5.46 8.48 11.71
N PHE A 13 -5.28 8.25 10.41
CA PHE A 13 -6.31 7.68 9.57
C PHE A 13 -6.65 6.25 9.99
N ILE A 14 -5.64 5.39 10.19
CA ILE A 14 -5.84 4.01 10.65
C ILE A 14 -6.56 3.96 12.01
N ASP A 15 -6.20 4.83 12.95
CA ASP A 15 -6.84 4.92 14.26
C ASP A 15 -8.33 5.30 14.13
N LYS A 16 -8.66 6.22 13.21
CA LYS A 16 -10.06 6.58 12.92
C LYS A 16 -10.80 5.46 12.20
N ALA A 17 -10.21 4.85 11.17
CA ALA A 17 -10.80 3.72 10.47
C ALA A 17 -11.06 2.56 11.45
N SER A 18 -10.12 2.30 12.36
CA SER A 18 -10.28 1.26 13.40
C SER A 18 -11.50 1.49 14.29
N LYS A 19 -11.77 2.76 14.64
CA LYS A 19 -12.99 3.14 15.38
C LYS A 19 -14.25 3.00 14.51
N THR A 20 -14.23 3.54 13.29
CA THR A 20 -15.37 3.54 12.37
C THR A 20 -15.81 2.12 11.99
N PHE A 21 -14.86 1.23 11.72
CA PHE A 21 -15.13 -0.15 11.30
C PHE A 21 -15.20 -1.15 12.48
N GLY A 22 -14.95 -0.69 13.71
CA GLY A 22 -15.03 -1.52 14.92
C GLY A 22 -13.97 -2.64 14.94
N LEU A 23 -12.71 -2.29 14.66
CA LEU A 23 -11.59 -3.24 14.52
C LEU A 23 -10.91 -3.59 15.86
N GLY A 24 -11.25 -2.90 16.95
CA GLY A 24 -10.59 -3.01 18.25
C GLY A 24 -9.36 -2.11 18.40
N LEU A 25 -8.75 -2.12 19.60
CA LEU A 25 -7.65 -1.21 19.98
C LEU A 25 -6.28 -1.62 19.40
N ILE A 26 -6.12 -2.89 19.02
CA ILE A 26 -4.84 -3.44 18.52
C ILE A 26 -5.15 -4.28 17.29
N VAL A 27 -5.40 -3.62 16.16
CA VAL A 27 -5.60 -4.29 14.88
C VAL A 27 -4.24 -4.56 14.22
N ARG A 28 -3.92 -5.83 13.97
CA ARG A 28 -2.64 -6.22 13.33
C ARG A 28 -2.64 -6.01 11.82
N LYS A 29 -3.81 -6.16 11.17
CA LYS A 29 -4.00 -6.10 9.71
C LYS A 29 -5.19 -5.19 9.38
N PRO A 30 -5.07 -3.86 9.58
CA PRO A 30 -6.19 -2.95 9.46
C PRO A 30 -6.85 -3.01 8.09
N LEU A 31 -6.08 -3.05 6.99
CA LEU A 31 -6.63 -3.21 5.65
C LEU A 31 -7.56 -4.42 5.51
N VAL A 32 -7.10 -5.61 5.92
CA VAL A 32 -7.86 -6.87 5.83
C VAL A 32 -9.18 -6.76 6.59
N GLU A 33 -9.13 -6.25 7.82
CA GLU A 33 -10.33 -6.12 8.65
C GLU A 33 -11.31 -5.07 8.11
N ILE A 34 -10.81 -3.95 7.59
CA ILE A 34 -11.65 -2.92 6.92
C ILE A 34 -12.39 -3.54 5.74
N LEU A 35 -11.68 -4.24 4.86
CA LEU A 35 -12.28 -4.87 3.68
C LEU A 35 -13.30 -5.95 4.07
N ARG A 36 -13.01 -6.71 5.13
CA ARG A 36 -13.95 -7.70 5.68
C ARG A 36 -15.24 -7.04 6.18
N LYS A 37 -15.13 -5.92 6.91
CA LYS A 37 -16.29 -5.14 7.39
C LYS A 37 -17.07 -4.46 6.27
N MET A 38 -16.43 -4.21 5.13
CA MET A 38 -17.07 -3.73 3.91
C MET A 38 -17.70 -4.84 3.06
N ASN A 39 -17.62 -6.10 3.48
CA ASN A 39 -18.07 -7.27 2.71
C ASN A 39 -17.42 -7.37 1.32
N VAL A 40 -16.18 -6.88 1.18
CA VAL A 40 -15.40 -7.07 -0.05
C VAL A 40 -14.95 -8.54 -0.09
N LYS A 41 -15.16 -9.21 -1.23
CA LYS A 41 -14.66 -10.57 -1.45
C LYS A 41 -13.18 -10.50 -1.80
N PHE A 42 -12.34 -11.15 -0.98
CA PHE A 42 -10.91 -11.23 -1.21
C PHE A 42 -10.34 -12.55 -0.70
N LYS A 43 -9.18 -12.92 -1.24
CA LYS A 43 -8.26 -13.90 -0.65
C LYS A 43 -7.19 -13.14 0.12
N GLU A 44 -6.98 -13.47 1.39
CA GLU A 44 -5.84 -12.95 2.13
C GLU A 44 -4.56 -13.60 1.59
N LEU A 45 -3.51 -12.81 1.43
CA LEU A 45 -2.21 -13.24 0.97
C LEU A 45 -1.23 -13.12 2.13
N ASP A 46 -0.44 -14.15 2.35
CA ASP A 46 0.80 -13.99 3.10
C ASP A 46 1.91 -13.37 2.24
N ARG A 47 3.10 -13.23 2.81
CA ARG A 47 4.26 -12.61 2.15
C ARG A 47 4.68 -13.33 0.87
N ASP A 48 4.71 -14.66 0.91
CA ASP A 48 5.19 -15.48 -0.21
C ASP A 48 4.10 -15.59 -1.28
N GLU A 49 2.84 -15.70 -0.86
CA GLU A 49 1.68 -15.63 -1.75
C GLU A 49 1.56 -14.27 -2.45
N ALA A 50 1.83 -13.17 -1.74
CA ALA A 50 1.83 -11.83 -2.31
C ALA A 50 2.91 -11.67 -3.37
N LYS A 51 4.12 -12.16 -3.10
CA LYS A 51 5.19 -12.18 -4.09
C LYS A 51 4.78 -12.99 -5.32
N ALA A 52 4.29 -14.21 -5.12
CA ALA A 52 3.85 -15.08 -6.20
C ALA A 52 2.71 -14.43 -7.02
N ALA A 53 1.80 -13.71 -6.38
CA ALA A 53 0.72 -13.02 -7.04
C ALA A 53 1.20 -11.84 -7.91
N LEU A 54 2.19 -11.08 -7.45
CA LEU A 54 2.85 -10.06 -8.27
C LEU A 54 3.58 -10.69 -9.47
N ASP A 55 4.33 -11.77 -9.25
CA ASP A 55 5.04 -12.49 -10.31
C ASP A 55 4.06 -12.99 -11.39
N ARG A 56 2.91 -13.57 -10.99
CA ARG A 56 1.82 -13.95 -11.92
C ARG A 56 1.30 -12.77 -12.73
N ILE A 57 1.07 -11.61 -12.11
CA ILE A 57 0.62 -10.41 -12.84
C ILE A 57 1.70 -9.95 -13.82
N ALA A 58 2.98 -9.98 -13.43
CA ALA A 58 4.06 -9.57 -14.31
C ALA A 58 4.17 -10.46 -15.56
N GLU A 59 3.97 -11.77 -15.40
CA GLU A 59 3.95 -12.73 -16.51
C GLU A 59 2.73 -12.52 -17.41
N THR A 60 1.55 -12.32 -16.83
CA THR A 60 0.30 -12.10 -17.57
C THR A 60 0.30 -10.77 -18.34
N ARG A 61 0.96 -9.73 -17.79
CA ARG A 61 1.15 -8.43 -18.45
C ARG A 61 2.24 -8.42 -19.54
N GLY A 62 2.74 -9.58 -19.96
CA GLY A 62 3.84 -9.77 -20.92
C GLY A 62 3.67 -9.15 -22.33
N ILE A 63 2.65 -8.32 -22.56
CA ILE A 63 2.41 -7.57 -23.81
C ILE A 63 3.15 -6.22 -23.82
N THR A 64 3.43 -5.61 -22.65
CA THR A 64 4.27 -4.40 -22.54
C THR A 64 5.40 -4.61 -21.53
N VAL A 65 6.64 -4.61 -22.03
CA VAL A 65 7.88 -4.86 -21.28
C VAL A 65 7.98 -3.99 -20.02
N THR A 66 7.51 -2.74 -20.08
CA THR A 66 7.57 -1.74 -19.00
C THR A 66 6.68 -2.08 -17.79
N ALA A 67 5.43 -2.50 -18.01
CA ALA A 67 4.52 -2.83 -16.90
C ALA A 67 4.95 -4.12 -16.18
N SER A 68 5.42 -5.13 -16.93
CA SER A 68 5.98 -6.36 -16.35
C SER A 68 7.25 -6.07 -15.55
N GLN A 69 8.15 -5.23 -16.07
CA GLN A 69 9.36 -4.79 -15.36
C GLN A 69 9.04 -3.99 -14.08
N LEU A 70 7.98 -3.18 -14.10
CA LEU A 70 7.54 -2.43 -12.93
C LEU A 70 7.07 -3.37 -11.81
N ILE A 71 6.21 -4.34 -12.14
CA ILE A 71 5.72 -5.32 -11.15
C ILE A 71 6.85 -6.20 -10.62
N LYS A 72 7.78 -6.64 -11.49
CA LYS A 72 8.98 -7.37 -11.07
C LYS A 72 9.86 -6.52 -10.16
N SER A 73 10.06 -5.25 -10.48
CA SER A 73 10.83 -4.32 -9.63
C SER A 73 10.16 -4.12 -8.27
N LEU A 74 8.83 -4.06 -8.20
CA LEU A 74 8.08 -4.01 -6.95
C LEU A 74 8.25 -5.30 -6.15
N ALA A 75 8.08 -6.46 -6.78
CA ALA A 75 8.27 -7.75 -6.12
C ALA A 75 9.70 -7.90 -5.56
N LEU A 76 10.71 -7.51 -6.34
CA LEU A 76 12.11 -7.52 -5.94
C LEU A 76 12.39 -6.54 -4.79
N ALA A 77 11.85 -5.33 -4.87
CA ALA A 77 12.00 -4.34 -3.80
C ALA A 77 11.39 -4.87 -2.50
N PHE A 78 10.13 -5.30 -2.50
CA PHE A 78 9.39 -5.60 -1.28
C PHE A 78 9.67 -6.99 -0.67
N PHE A 79 10.12 -7.98 -1.45
CA PHE A 79 10.09 -9.39 -1.01
C PHE A 79 11.41 -10.17 -1.07
N LEU A 80 12.51 -9.64 -1.60
CA LEU A 80 13.79 -10.38 -1.55
C LEU A 80 14.41 -10.41 -0.13
N PRO A 81 15.08 -11.51 0.29
CA PRO A 81 15.83 -11.59 1.55
C PRO A 81 16.97 -10.57 1.65
N THR A 82 17.56 -10.23 0.49
CA THR A 82 18.50 -9.13 0.23
C THR A 82 17.81 -7.96 -0.48
N GLY A 83 16.50 -7.79 -0.28
CA GLY A 83 15.76 -6.70 -0.89
C GLY A 83 16.44 -5.40 -0.49
N VAL A 84 17.05 -4.70 -1.46
CA VAL A 84 17.68 -3.40 -1.25
C VAL A 84 16.71 -2.46 -0.51
N PHE A 85 15.40 -2.68 -0.66
CA PHE A 85 14.37 -2.10 0.18
C PHE A 85 14.47 -2.49 1.65
N ILE A 86 14.24 -3.74 2.08
CA ILE A 86 14.30 -4.16 3.50
C ILE A 86 15.69 -3.89 4.11
N ALA A 87 16.76 -4.05 3.33
CA ALA A 87 18.12 -3.80 3.78
C ALA A 87 18.46 -2.31 3.93
N THR A 88 17.93 -1.42 3.06
CA THR A 88 18.16 0.04 3.16
C THR A 88 17.07 0.77 3.96
N MET A 89 15.89 0.17 4.03
CA MET A 89 14.68 0.59 4.73
C MET A 89 14.39 -0.46 5.80
N LYS A 90 15.31 -0.71 6.75
CA LYS A 90 15.17 -1.65 7.90
C LYS A 90 13.90 -1.46 8.78
N LYS A 91 12.98 -0.64 8.32
CA LYS A 91 11.84 -0.05 8.98
C LYS A 91 10.57 -0.09 8.13
N VAL A 92 10.59 -0.70 6.94
CA VAL A 92 9.36 -0.99 6.18
C VAL A 92 9.12 -2.50 6.20
N PHE A 93 7.96 -2.91 6.71
CA PHE A 93 7.61 -4.30 6.95
C PHE A 93 6.33 -4.66 6.22
N TYR A 94 6.32 -5.80 5.54
CA TYR A 94 5.07 -6.36 5.05
C TYR A 94 4.14 -6.68 6.22
N ARG A 95 2.91 -6.18 6.16
CA ARG A 95 1.90 -6.36 7.22
C ARG A 95 0.79 -7.29 6.76
N SER A 96 0.22 -7.04 5.58
CA SER A 96 -0.83 -7.87 5.01
C SER A 96 -0.93 -7.72 3.50
N GLY A 97 -1.64 -8.63 2.85
CA GLY A 97 -1.97 -8.55 1.44
C GLY A 97 -3.35 -9.14 1.19
N VAL A 98 -4.03 -8.60 0.19
CA VAL A 98 -5.31 -9.11 -0.27
C VAL A 98 -5.31 -9.18 -1.78
N GLU A 99 -5.90 -10.24 -2.29
CA GLU A 99 -6.20 -10.42 -3.70
C GLU A 99 -7.71 -10.42 -3.87
N THR A 100 -8.23 -9.39 -4.54
CA THR A 100 -9.61 -9.36 -5.03
C THR A 100 -9.65 -9.96 -6.44
N GLU A 101 -10.85 -10.08 -6.98
CA GLU A 101 -11.03 -10.45 -8.40
C GLU A 101 -10.26 -9.50 -9.32
N ASP A 102 -10.31 -8.20 -9.02
CA ASP A 102 -9.80 -7.16 -9.92
C ASP A 102 -8.45 -6.54 -9.53
N SER A 103 -7.92 -6.80 -8.33
CA SER A 103 -6.71 -6.11 -7.84
C SER A 103 -5.97 -6.91 -6.77
N ILE A 104 -4.70 -6.57 -6.60
CA ILE A 104 -3.91 -6.92 -5.40
C ILE A 104 -3.70 -5.64 -4.61
N ILE A 105 -3.93 -5.67 -3.30
CA ILE A 105 -3.61 -4.57 -2.39
C ILE A 105 -2.67 -5.12 -1.33
N LEU A 106 -1.48 -4.53 -1.23
CA LEU A 106 -0.46 -4.89 -0.26
C LEU A 106 -0.29 -3.77 0.76
N GLU A 107 -0.29 -4.13 2.04
CA GLU A 107 -0.12 -3.23 3.16
C GLU A 107 1.27 -3.42 3.77
N PHE A 108 2.04 -2.33 3.83
CA PHE A 108 3.33 -2.28 4.49
C PHE A 108 3.30 -1.26 5.63
N LEU A 109 3.92 -1.58 6.75
CA LEU A 109 4.16 -0.63 7.84
C LEU A 109 5.54 -0.01 7.69
N ALA A 110 5.62 1.31 7.61
CA ALA A 110 6.84 2.08 7.63
C ALA A 110 7.04 2.79 8.98
N GLU A 111 8.25 2.70 9.52
CA GLU A 111 8.65 3.31 10.78
C GLU A 111 9.71 4.41 10.53
N ILE A 112 9.46 5.62 11.06
CA ILE A 112 10.40 6.74 11.01
C ILE A 112 10.88 7.05 12.43
N PRO A 113 12.13 6.65 12.79
CA PRO A 113 12.69 7.01 14.09
C PRO A 113 12.97 8.50 14.12
N ARG A 114 12.66 9.14 15.24
CA ARG A 114 13.00 10.54 15.46
C ARG A 114 13.83 10.66 16.73
N VAL A 115 14.88 11.46 16.67
CA VAL A 115 15.74 11.73 17.82
C VAL A 115 14.97 12.65 18.78
N PHE A 116 14.88 12.25 20.05
CA PHE A 116 14.15 12.99 21.10
C PHE A 116 12.65 13.23 20.85
N ARG A 117 12.03 12.48 19.93
CA ARG A 117 10.58 12.52 19.66
C ARG A 117 10.03 11.12 19.43
N PRO A 118 8.72 10.87 19.64
CA PRO A 118 8.13 9.58 19.32
C PRO A 118 8.33 9.20 17.86
N THR A 119 8.63 7.93 17.63
CA THR A 119 8.68 7.30 16.31
C THR A 119 7.35 7.47 15.58
N LEU A 120 7.42 7.84 14.29
CA LEU A 120 6.22 7.91 13.43
C LEU A 120 6.01 6.57 12.75
N PHE A 121 4.73 6.24 12.55
CA PHE A 121 4.31 5.05 11.83
C PHE A 121 3.36 5.45 10.71
N TYR A 122 3.63 4.93 9.52
CA TYR A 122 2.81 5.12 8.32
C TYR A 122 2.53 3.77 7.68
N ASP A 123 1.30 3.57 7.25
CA ASP A 123 0.94 2.46 6.38
C ASP A 123 1.17 2.88 4.92
N ILE A 124 1.70 1.97 4.12
CA ILE A 124 1.89 2.13 2.69
C ILE A 124 1.02 1.08 2.02
N TRP A 125 0.00 1.53 1.29
CA TRP A 125 -0.84 0.66 0.48
C TRP A 125 -0.33 0.69 -0.95
N LEU A 126 0.17 -0.45 -1.43
CA LEU A 126 0.50 -0.66 -2.83
C LEU A 126 -0.67 -1.36 -3.50
N ILE A 127 -1.29 -0.68 -4.46
CA ILE A 127 -2.40 -1.20 -5.25
C ILE A 127 -1.87 -1.60 -6.61
N VAL A 128 -2.14 -2.84 -7.01
CA VAL A 128 -1.83 -3.39 -8.33
C VAL A 128 -3.13 -3.85 -8.98
N PRO A 129 -3.74 -3.03 -9.85
CA PRO A 129 -4.92 -3.45 -10.59
C PRO A 129 -4.60 -4.59 -11.56
N LYS A 130 -5.55 -5.49 -11.80
CA LYS A 130 -5.45 -6.55 -12.81
C LYS A 130 -6.05 -6.12 -14.16
N THR A 131 -6.95 -5.14 -14.13
CA THR A 131 -7.69 -4.59 -15.29
C THR A 131 -7.94 -3.09 -15.10
N ASP A 132 -8.40 -2.37 -16.15
CA ASP A 132 -8.81 -0.95 -16.03
C ASP A 132 -10.01 -0.80 -15.08
N ILE A 133 -10.96 -1.75 -15.14
CA ILE A 133 -12.09 -1.81 -14.18
C ILE A 133 -11.57 -2.01 -12.75
N GLY A 134 -10.51 -2.80 -12.58
CA GLY A 134 -9.87 -3.00 -11.30
C GLY A 134 -9.25 -1.74 -10.71
N GLU A 135 -8.70 -0.86 -11.54
CA GLU A 135 -8.19 0.42 -11.05
C GLU A 135 -9.33 1.27 -10.49
N LEU A 136 -10.45 1.35 -11.22
CA LEU A 136 -11.64 2.08 -10.78
C LEU A 136 -12.23 1.49 -9.50
N ASN A 137 -12.37 0.17 -9.42
CA ASN A 137 -12.90 -0.52 -8.26
C ASN A 137 -12.00 -0.33 -7.03
N ALA A 138 -10.68 -0.41 -7.18
CA ALA A 138 -9.75 -0.17 -6.09
C ALA A 138 -9.83 1.27 -5.58
N LYS A 139 -9.88 2.25 -6.49
CA LYS A 139 -10.07 3.67 -6.13
C LYS A 139 -11.39 3.89 -5.40
N GLN A 140 -12.47 3.26 -5.86
CA GLN A 140 -13.78 3.36 -5.22
C GLN A 140 -13.77 2.77 -3.80
N ILE A 141 -13.13 1.62 -3.59
CA ILE A 141 -12.95 1.03 -2.25
C ILE A 141 -12.26 2.04 -1.33
N ILE A 142 -11.14 2.63 -1.77
CA ILE A 142 -10.38 3.59 -0.96
C ILE A 142 -11.23 4.84 -0.66
N LYS A 143 -11.93 5.40 -1.66
CA LYS A 143 -12.84 6.54 -1.48
C LYS A 143 -13.91 6.24 -0.44
N THR A 144 -14.55 5.08 -0.52
CA THR A 144 -15.56 4.65 0.46
C THR A 144 -14.98 4.50 1.87
N ILE A 145 -13.74 4.00 2.02
CA ILE A 145 -13.07 3.96 3.34
C ILE A 145 -12.90 5.39 3.87
N VAL A 146 -12.44 6.32 3.04
CA VAL A 146 -12.21 7.71 3.43
C VAL A 146 -13.52 8.41 3.80
N GLU A 147 -14.57 8.26 2.99
CA GLU A 147 -15.90 8.81 3.24
C GLU A 147 -16.47 8.33 4.58
N LYS A 148 -16.41 7.01 4.83
CA LYS A 148 -16.86 6.44 6.11
C LYS A 148 -16.03 6.92 7.30
N THR A 149 -14.73 7.11 7.10
CA THR A 149 -13.80 7.51 8.17
C THR A 149 -13.88 9.02 8.46
N GLY A 150 -14.32 9.84 7.49
CA GLY A 150 -14.35 11.29 7.61
C GLY A 150 -12.96 11.90 7.83
N ALA A 151 -11.91 11.27 7.30
CA ALA A 151 -10.53 11.70 7.50
C ALA A 151 -9.70 11.50 6.24
N SER A 152 -8.84 12.46 5.92
CA SER A 152 -7.84 12.28 4.87
C SER A 152 -6.88 11.13 5.25
N PRO A 153 -6.58 10.19 4.34
CA PRO A 153 -5.52 9.19 4.52
C PRO A 153 -4.20 9.81 4.95
N LEU A 154 -3.89 10.98 4.41
CA LEU A 154 -2.69 11.73 4.72
C LEU A 154 -2.93 13.23 4.58
N THR A 155 -2.52 14.03 5.55
CA THR A 155 -2.50 15.50 5.44
C THR A 155 -1.20 15.99 4.81
N GLU A 156 -1.13 17.29 4.48
CA GLU A 156 0.12 17.90 3.99
C GLU A 156 1.22 17.91 5.05
N GLU A 157 0.87 18.16 6.31
CA GLU A 157 1.82 18.08 7.42
C GLU A 157 2.35 16.64 7.58
N GLU A 158 1.46 15.64 7.52
CA GLU A 158 1.83 14.23 7.59
C GLU A 158 2.65 13.78 6.37
N TRP A 159 2.45 14.40 5.20
CA TRP A 159 3.24 14.18 3.98
C TRP A 159 4.67 14.70 4.12
N GLU A 160 4.84 15.89 4.69
CA GLU A 160 6.15 16.47 5.01
C GLU A 160 6.93 15.58 5.98
N ASP A 161 6.25 15.07 7.02
CA ASP A 161 6.84 14.12 7.97
C ASP A 161 7.22 12.78 7.32
N ALA A 162 6.53 12.37 6.26
CA ALA A 162 6.82 11.14 5.52
C ALA A 162 8.00 11.26 4.53
N LYS A 163 8.55 12.46 4.31
CA LYS A 163 9.68 12.71 3.38
C LYS A 163 10.85 11.75 3.52
N PRO A 164 11.33 11.40 4.74
CA PRO A 164 12.45 10.47 4.87
C PRO A 164 12.18 9.07 4.29
N ILE A 165 10.91 8.65 4.24
CA ILE A 165 10.51 7.42 3.54
C ILE A 165 10.48 7.71 2.04
N ILE A 166 9.73 8.73 1.63
CA ILE A 166 9.53 9.11 0.22
C ILE A 166 10.86 9.27 -0.53
N GLU A 167 11.84 9.97 0.05
CA GLU A 167 13.15 10.21 -0.54
C GLU A 167 13.96 8.91 -0.74
N LYS A 168 13.79 7.94 0.16
CA LYS A 168 14.46 6.64 0.00
C LYS A 168 13.79 5.77 -1.06
N LEU A 169 12.49 5.98 -1.31
CA LEU A 169 11.73 5.30 -2.36
C LEU A 169 11.94 5.96 -3.73
N LYS A 170 12.13 7.28 -3.74
CA LYS A 170 12.42 8.10 -4.91
C LYS A 170 13.66 7.56 -5.64
N GLY A 171 13.51 7.26 -6.93
CA GLY A 171 14.57 6.71 -7.77
C GLY A 171 14.81 5.20 -7.65
N ARG A 172 14.05 4.50 -6.78
CA ARG A 172 14.07 3.03 -6.69
C ARG A 172 12.82 2.37 -7.27
N LEU A 173 11.69 3.07 -7.18
CA LEU A 173 10.40 2.63 -7.70
C LEU A 173 9.79 3.73 -8.56
N GLU A 174 9.47 3.42 -9.80
CA GLU A 174 8.77 4.32 -10.73
C GLU A 174 7.26 4.03 -10.72
N VAL A 175 6.65 4.16 -9.54
CA VAL A 175 5.21 3.92 -9.33
C VAL A 175 4.50 5.21 -8.98
N LYS A 176 3.28 5.40 -9.50
CA LYS A 176 2.40 6.53 -9.16
C LYS A 176 2.21 6.63 -7.65
N GLY A 177 2.26 7.84 -7.12
CA GLY A 177 2.13 8.06 -5.67
C GLY A 177 3.33 7.71 -4.82
N ILE A 178 4.48 7.33 -5.39
CA ILE A 178 5.73 7.23 -4.60
C ILE A 178 6.20 8.62 -4.16
N THR A 179 6.21 9.58 -5.08
CA THR A 179 6.76 10.94 -4.85
C THR A 179 5.70 12.03 -4.74
N GLU A 180 4.42 11.65 -4.70
CA GLU A 180 3.30 12.58 -4.56
C GLU A 180 2.23 12.02 -3.63
N ASN A 181 1.48 12.89 -2.95
CA ASN A 181 0.33 12.50 -2.15
C ASN A 181 -0.85 12.11 -3.09
N PHE A 182 -0.81 10.88 -3.60
CA PHE A 182 -1.70 10.42 -4.66
C PHE A 182 -3.17 10.33 -4.24
N TRP A 183 -3.46 10.32 -2.94
CA TRP A 183 -4.84 10.37 -2.44
C TRP A 183 -5.63 11.56 -3.04
N LYS A 184 -4.99 12.71 -3.22
CA LYS A 184 -5.63 13.90 -3.81
C LYS A 184 -6.02 13.75 -5.28
N ASN A 185 -5.44 12.76 -5.96
CA ASN A 185 -5.60 12.52 -7.39
C ASN A 185 -6.45 11.28 -7.69
N LEU A 186 -7.05 10.66 -6.66
CA LEU A 186 -7.92 9.48 -6.82
C LEU A 186 -9.29 9.80 -7.40
#